data_AF-A0A962UR20-F1
#
_entry.id   AF-A0A962UR20-F1
#
_cell.length_a   1.000
_cell.length_b   1.000
_cell.length_c   1.000
_cell.angle_alpha   90.00
_cell.angle_beta   90.00
_cell.angle_gamma   90.00
#
_symmetry.space_group_name_H-M   'P 1'
#
loop_
_entity.id
_entity.type
_entity.pdbx_description
1 polymer ?
#
loop_
_entity_poly.entity_id
_entity_poly.type
_entity_poly.pdbx_seq_one_letter_code
_entity_poly.pdbx_strand_id
1 'polypeptide(L)'
;MTAKNAFYAQSGGVTAVINASAAGVIEAARAHPDKIANVYAGRNGIIGALTEDLVDTSKESAEDIAALKHTPSGGFGSCRFKLKSLEDNKREYERLIEV
;
A
#
# COMPACT_ATOMS: atom_id res chain seq x y z
N MET A 1 1.97 -20.76 -12.94
CA MET A 1 1.91 -19.29 -13.08
C MET A 1 2.70 -18.69 -11.94
N THR A 2 3.50 -17.66 -12.19
CA THR A 2 4.18 -16.90 -11.13
C THR A 2 3.13 -16.16 -10.30
N ALA A 3 3.32 -16.10 -8.98
CA ALA A 3 2.44 -15.36 -8.08
C ALA A 3 2.41 -13.88 -8.48
N LYS A 4 1.26 -13.22 -8.30
CA LYS A 4 1.10 -11.79 -8.61
C LYS A 4 1.58 -10.92 -7.45
N ASN A 5 1.94 -9.68 -7.73
CA ASN A 5 2.22 -8.69 -6.69
C ASN A 5 0.90 -8.12 -6.12
N ALA A 6 0.98 -7.57 -4.91
CA ALA A 6 -0.09 -6.81 -4.27
C ALA A 6 0.32 -5.35 -4.08
N PHE A 7 -0.68 -4.46 -4.10
CA PHE A 7 -0.51 -3.04 -3.80
C PHE A 7 -1.33 -2.68 -2.56
N TYR A 8 -0.72 -1.92 -1.64
CA TYR A 8 -1.34 -1.42 -0.42
C TYR A 8 -1.20 0.11 -0.34
N ALA A 9 -2.25 0.81 0.12
CA ALA A 9 -2.19 2.25 0.33
C ALA A 9 -3.07 2.67 1.50
N GLN A 10 -2.58 3.63 2.28
CA GLN A 10 -3.36 4.29 3.34
C GLN A 10 -4.04 5.53 2.76
N SER A 11 -5.32 5.74 3.08
CA SER A 11 -6.10 6.87 2.55
C SER A 11 -6.88 7.56 3.66
N GLY A 12 -7.06 8.87 3.52
CA GLY A 12 -7.76 9.70 4.48
C GLY A 12 -6.94 10.06 5.72
N GLY A 13 -7.63 10.38 6.81
CA GLY A 13 -7.01 10.66 8.10
C GLY A 13 -6.46 9.39 8.74
N VAL A 14 -5.20 9.42 9.14
CA VAL A 14 -4.54 8.29 9.82
C VAL A 14 -5.10 8.08 11.22
N THR A 15 -4.93 6.87 11.76
CA THR A 15 -5.39 6.51 13.11
C THR A 15 -4.21 6.03 13.97
N ALA A 16 -4.44 5.82 15.26
CA ALA A 16 -3.44 5.23 16.15
C ALA A 16 -3.09 3.77 15.81
N VAL A 17 -3.90 3.09 14.98
CA VAL A 17 -3.80 1.63 14.75
C VAL A 17 -3.74 1.22 13.29
N ILE A 18 -3.80 2.15 12.33
CA ILE A 18 -3.81 1.82 10.89
C ILE A 18 -2.54 1.07 10.44
N ASN A 19 -1.42 1.25 11.14
CA ASN A 19 -0.19 0.50 10.89
C ASN A 19 -0.25 -0.96 11.35
N ALA A 20 -1.09 -1.29 12.35
CA ALA A 20 -1.32 -2.69 12.70
C ALA A 20 -2.02 -3.45 11.56
N SER A 21 -2.96 -2.78 10.86
CA SER A 21 -3.55 -3.33 9.64
C SER A 21 -2.52 -3.49 8.52
N ALA A 22 -1.63 -2.50 8.36
CA ALA A 22 -0.56 -2.56 7.37
C ALA A 22 0.39 -3.75 7.62
N ALA A 23 0.82 -3.94 8.88
CA ALA A 23 1.63 -5.07 9.30
C ALA A 23 0.92 -6.40 9.00
N GLY A 24 -0.36 -6.52 9.35
CA GLY A 24 -1.15 -7.73 9.09
C GLY A 24 -1.24 -8.09 7.60
N VAL A 25 -1.44 -7.09 6.73
CA VAL A 25 -1.44 -7.31 5.26
C VAL A 25 -0.08 -7.82 4.78
N ILE A 26 1.01 -7.16 5.18
CA ILE A 26 2.36 -7.49 4.70
C ILE A 26 2.82 -8.84 5.23
N GLU A 27 2.62 -9.11 6.52
CA GLU A 27 2.98 -10.39 7.15
C GLU A 27 2.18 -11.56 6.54
N ALA A 28 0.87 -11.39 6.35
CA ALA A 28 0.03 -12.42 5.74
C ALA A 28 0.45 -12.71 4.29
N ALA A 29 0.77 -11.68 3.51
CA ALA A 29 1.29 -11.84 2.15
C ALA A 29 2.64 -12.57 2.14
N ARG A 30 3.58 -12.18 3.02
CA ARG A 30 4.89 -12.84 3.18
C ARG A 30 4.76 -14.31 3.58
N ALA A 31 3.72 -14.67 4.34
CA ALA A 31 3.44 -16.05 4.72
C ALA A 31 2.85 -16.91 3.58
N HIS A 32 2.38 -16.31 2.49
CA HIS A 32 1.78 -17.00 1.34
C HIS A 32 2.47 -16.61 0.02
N PRO A 33 3.78 -16.86 -0.13
CA PRO A 33 4.55 -16.44 -1.31
C PRO A 33 4.12 -17.16 -2.60
N ASP A 34 3.42 -18.30 -2.49
CA ASP A 34 2.81 -19.00 -3.63
C ASP A 34 1.55 -18.29 -4.15
N LYS A 35 0.98 -17.37 -3.37
CA LYS A 35 -0.20 -16.56 -3.74
C LYS A 35 0.16 -15.12 -4.09
N ILE A 36 1.04 -14.50 -3.29
CA ILE A 36 1.45 -13.09 -3.44
C ILE A 36 2.98 -13.03 -3.46
N ALA A 37 3.55 -12.58 -4.58
CA ALA A 37 5.01 -12.53 -4.75
C ALA A 37 5.64 -11.39 -3.93
N ASN A 38 5.12 -10.16 -4.07
CA ASN A 38 5.62 -8.99 -3.36
C ASN A 38 4.45 -8.07 -2.96
N VAL A 39 4.68 -7.23 -1.94
CA VAL A 39 3.77 -6.15 -1.57
C VAL A 39 4.45 -4.81 -1.78
N TYR A 40 3.87 -3.97 -2.63
CA TYR A 40 4.28 -2.58 -2.80
C TYR A 40 3.30 -1.66 -2.06
N ALA A 41 3.81 -0.64 -1.38
CA ALA A 41 2.99 0.37 -0.75
C ALA A 41 3.06 1.70 -1.51
N GLY A 42 1.94 2.40 -1.68
CA GLY A 42 1.93 3.73 -2.28
C GLY A 42 2.43 4.79 -1.29
N ARG A 43 3.51 5.51 -1.62
CA ARG A 43 3.97 6.61 -0.78
C ARG A 43 2.91 7.71 -0.75
N ASN A 44 2.51 8.12 0.44
CA ASN A 44 1.45 9.11 0.64
C ASN A 44 0.09 8.68 0.02
N GLY A 45 -0.23 7.39 0.11
CA GLY A 45 -1.51 6.84 -0.33
C GLY A 45 -1.62 6.67 -1.85
N ILE A 46 -2.81 6.88 -2.39
CA ILE A 46 -3.10 6.63 -3.82
C ILE A 46 -2.33 7.54 -4.78
N ILE A 47 -1.88 8.72 -4.31
CA ILE A 47 -1.04 9.62 -5.10
C ILE A 47 0.27 8.91 -5.47
N GLY A 48 0.87 8.13 -4.56
CA GLY A 48 2.08 7.38 -4.83
C GLY A 48 1.92 6.41 -6.00
N ALA A 49 0.76 5.78 -6.17
CA ALA A 49 0.50 4.98 -7.36
C ALA A 49 0.39 5.84 -8.62
N LEU A 50 -0.38 6.93 -8.58
CA LEU A 50 -0.55 7.83 -9.73
C LEU A 50 0.79 8.43 -10.23
N THR A 51 1.71 8.71 -9.30
CA THR A 51 3.04 9.26 -9.58
C THR A 51 4.15 8.22 -9.63
N GLU A 52 3.83 6.92 -9.52
CA GLU A 52 4.81 5.82 -9.52
C GLU A 52 5.89 5.91 -8.42
N ASP A 53 5.53 6.52 -7.28
CA ASP A 53 6.34 6.56 -6.06
C ASP A 53 5.90 5.42 -5.14
N LEU A 54 6.45 4.24 -5.41
CA LEU A 54 6.15 2.99 -4.72
C LEU A 54 7.25 2.63 -3.72
N VAL A 55 6.82 2.17 -2.55
CA VAL A 55 7.68 1.58 -1.52
C VAL A 55 7.69 0.07 -1.68
N ASP A 56 8.85 -0.49 -1.96
CA ASP A 56 9.05 -1.93 -1.96
C ASP A 56 9.20 -2.44 -0.52
N THR A 57 8.14 -3.03 0.01
CA THR A 57 8.13 -3.49 1.42
C THR A 57 9.03 -4.71 1.64
N SER A 58 9.53 -5.37 0.58
CA SER A 58 10.48 -6.49 0.74
C SER A 58 11.84 -6.05 1.27
N LYS A 59 12.15 -4.75 1.16
CA LYS A 59 13.39 -4.16 1.67
C LYS A 59 13.36 -3.88 3.18
N GLU A 60 12.18 -3.90 3.78
CA GLU A 60 12.00 -3.71 5.22
C GLU A 60 12.19 -5.03 5.97
N SER A 61 12.87 -4.98 7.12
CA SER A 61 13.11 -6.17 7.94
C SER A 61 11.79 -6.74 8.51
N ALA A 62 11.82 -7.99 9.00
CA ALA A 62 10.66 -8.55 9.67
C ALA A 62 10.33 -7.78 10.96
N GLU A 63 11.37 -7.29 11.64
CA GLU A 63 11.31 -6.49 12.85
C GLU A 63 10.66 -5.13 12.59
N ASP A 64 11.03 -4.44 11.50
CA ASP A 64 10.44 -3.14 11.12
C ASP A 64 8.94 -3.28 10.79
N ILE A 65 8.57 -4.33 10.04
CA ILE A 65 7.17 -4.62 9.74
C ILE A 65 6.40 -4.97 11.01
N ALA A 66 6.99 -5.72 11.95
CA ALA A 66 6.33 -6.03 13.23
C ALA A 66 6.16 -4.77 14.09
N ALA A 67 7.14 -3.85 14.09
CA ALA A 67 7.11 -2.60 14.84
C ALA A 67 5.96 -1.66 14.40
N LEU A 68 5.45 -1.79 13.18
CA LEU A 68 4.27 -1.06 12.71
C LEU A 68 3.05 -1.30 13.62
N LYS A 69 2.92 -2.47 14.24
CA LYS A 69 1.81 -2.79 15.17
C LYS A 69 1.76 -1.89 16.40
N HIS A 70 2.87 -1.25 16.74
CA HIS A 70 3.02 -0.36 17.89
C HIS A 70 3.30 1.10 17.50
N THR A 71 3.16 1.43 16.22
CA THR A 71 3.48 2.76 15.68
C THR A 71 2.20 3.47 15.21
N PRO A 72 1.82 4.63 15.79
CA PRO A 72 0.64 5.36 15.33
C PRO A 72 0.87 6.07 13.98
N SER A 73 -0.16 6.74 13.47
CA SER A 73 -0.15 7.45 12.18
C SER A 73 -0.02 6.48 10.99
N GLY A 74 0.35 6.97 9.80
CA GLY A 74 0.51 6.15 8.60
C GLY A 74 1.99 5.92 8.28
N GLY A 75 2.47 4.68 8.43
CA GLY A 75 3.86 4.28 8.22
C GLY A 75 4.34 4.45 6.77
N PHE A 76 3.42 4.50 5.80
CA PHE A 76 3.71 4.77 4.39
C PHE A 76 3.24 6.16 3.93
N GLY A 77 2.72 6.97 4.86
CA GLY A 77 2.00 8.20 4.54
C GLY A 77 0.59 7.94 4.00
N SER A 78 -0.23 8.98 3.98
CA SER A 78 -1.60 8.95 3.48
C SER A 78 -1.91 10.25 2.74
N CYS A 79 -3.01 10.29 2.01
CA CYS A 79 -3.52 11.52 1.38
C CYS A 79 -5.03 11.64 1.49
N ARG A 80 -5.54 12.86 1.27
CA ARG A 80 -6.97 13.15 1.13
C ARG A 80 -7.41 13.21 -0.34
N PHE A 81 -6.57 12.70 -1.24
CA PHE A 81 -6.89 12.66 -2.66
C PHE A 81 -8.04 11.67 -2.88
N LYS A 82 -9.15 12.20 -3.38
CA LYS A 82 -10.32 11.41 -3.72
C LYS A 82 -10.31 11.20 -5.22
N LEU A 83 -10.13 9.95 -5.64
CA LEU A 83 -10.41 9.55 -7.02
C LEU A 83 -11.86 9.93 -7.32
N LYS A 84 -12.07 10.66 -8.42
CA LYS A 84 -13.43 10.90 -8.92
C LYS A 84 -14.01 9.59 -9.43
N SER A 85 -15.30 9.59 -9.78
CA SER A 85 -15.89 8.42 -10.44
C SER A 85 -15.15 8.09 -11.74
N LEU A 86 -15.25 6.85 -12.21
CA LEU A 86 -14.62 6.43 -13.46
C LEU A 86 -15.15 7.24 -14.66
N GLU A 87 -16.41 7.61 -14.61
CA GLU A 87 -17.10 8.44 -15.60
C GLU A 87 -16.56 9.88 -15.60
N ASP A 88 -16.30 10.44 -14.41
CA ASP A 88 -15.83 11.82 -14.25
C ASP A 88 -14.33 11.97 -14.51
N ASN A 89 -13.52 10.93 -14.26
CA ASN A 89 -12.08 10.97 -14.48
C ASN A 89 -11.46 9.61 -14.79
N LYS A 90 -11.71 9.12 -15.99
CA LYS A 90 -11.14 7.88 -16.51
C LYS A 90 -9.60 7.85 -16.49
N ARG A 91 -8.96 9.01 -16.68
CA ARG A 91 -7.50 9.13 -16.77
C ARG A 91 -6.77 8.67 -15.50
N GLU A 92 -7.32 8.96 -14.32
CA GLU A 92 -6.72 8.50 -13.05
C GLU A 92 -6.73 6.98 -12.95
N TYR A 93 -7.83 6.34 -13.34
CA TYR A 93 -7.94 4.88 -13.36
C TYR A 93 -7.05 4.25 -14.42
N GLU A 94 -6.99 4.82 -15.63
CA GLU A 94 -6.06 4.35 -16.67
C GLU A 94 -4.62 4.41 -16.17
N ARG A 95 -4.22 5.51 -15.52
CA ARG A 95 -2.89 5.62 -14.91
C ARG A 95 -2.64 4.57 -13.82
N LEU A 96 -3.64 4.27 -12.98
CA LEU A 96 -3.50 3.23 -11.95
C LEU A 96 -3.37 1.81 -12.52
N ILE A 97 -3.84 1.56 -13.74
CA ILE A 97 -3.68 0.27 -14.42
C ILE A 97 -2.35 0.18 -15.18
N GLU A 98 -1.81 1.32 -15.63
CA GLU A 98 -0.50 1.41 -16.28
C GLU A 98 0.68 1.16 -15.34
N VAL A 99 0.55 1.56 -14.07
CA VAL A 99 1.57 1.41 -13.00
C VAL A 99 1.51 0.02 -12.38
#